data_AF-A0A1G5CRP5-F1
#
_entry.id   AF-A0A1G5CRP5-F1
#
_cell.length_a   1.000
_cell.length_b   1.000
_cell.length_c   1.000
_cell.angle_alpha   90.00
_cell.angle_beta   90.00
_cell.angle_gamma   90.00
#
_symmetry.space_group_name_H-M   'P 1'
#
loop_
_entity.id
_entity.type
_entity.pdbx_description
1 polymer ?
#
loop_
_entity_poly.entity_id
_entity_poly.type
_entity_poly.pdbx_seq_one_letter_code
_entity_poly.pdbx_strand_id
1 'polypeptide(L)'
;MKNKLSAILFSSLVGFTFSSMAAASVTFSDSTFNLSDYSISTYQTGGADITVSQTLAGGNPGAALQVDTHIPASSNQIFYTTEYLINTTFQYDPSLQGPIDSIEFTYDAYAALSRPASDAIAVVLTQGGNIYSYVEVISGPTLGGTFETVHAAGLKAADFSLITDLKNITAVDPTQHPDFASGVLGFGVPGFYYVSGFFGVPDISSVLKVDNLSFTISAVPEPETYAMLVAGLGLVGFLGRRKNQHRSSEKLS
;
A
#
# COMPACT_ATOMS: atom_id res chain seq x y z
N MET A 1 -76.07 -9.93 31.86
CA MET A 1 -74.79 -9.34 32.32
C MET A 1 -73.73 -9.63 31.28
N LYS A 2 -73.18 -8.59 30.64
CA LYS A 2 -72.17 -8.68 29.58
C LYS A 2 -70.82 -8.25 30.16
N ASN A 3 -69.87 -9.17 30.33
CA ASN A 3 -68.50 -8.80 30.68
C ASN A 3 -67.60 -9.03 29.45
N LYS A 4 -67.11 -7.92 28.87
CA LYS A 4 -66.00 -7.92 27.91
C LYS A 4 -64.71 -7.81 28.72
N LEU A 5 -63.84 -8.81 28.63
CA LEU A 5 -62.42 -8.66 29.02
C LEU A 5 -61.63 -8.30 27.76
N SER A 6 -61.10 -7.07 27.72
CA SER A 6 -59.99 -6.70 26.85
C SER A 6 -58.70 -6.90 27.64
N ALA A 7 -57.79 -7.74 27.15
CA ALA A 7 -56.43 -7.83 27.66
C ALA A 7 -55.46 -7.30 26.60
N ILE A 8 -54.64 -6.35 27.03
CA ILE A 8 -53.71 -5.53 26.28
C ILE A 8 -52.48 -6.37 25.92
N LEU A 9 -52.16 -6.49 24.63
CA LEU A 9 -50.90 -7.08 24.15
C LEU A 9 -49.77 -6.05 24.31
N PHE A 10 -48.86 -6.29 25.26
CA PHE A 10 -47.54 -5.66 25.29
C PHE A 10 -46.65 -6.37 24.25
N SER A 11 -46.31 -5.68 23.16
CA SER A 11 -45.22 -6.12 22.29
C SER A 11 -43.92 -5.48 22.78
N SER A 12 -43.01 -6.30 23.32
CA SER A 12 -41.65 -5.90 23.66
C SER A 12 -40.82 -5.91 22.36
N LEU A 13 -40.53 -4.73 21.84
CA LEU A 13 -39.62 -4.55 20.70
C LEU A 13 -38.18 -4.76 21.19
N VAL A 14 -37.63 -5.95 20.93
CA VAL A 14 -36.20 -6.23 21.13
C VAL A 14 -35.45 -5.51 20.02
N GLY A 15 -34.79 -4.40 20.36
CA GLY A 15 -33.92 -3.68 19.44
C GLY A 15 -32.61 -4.43 19.26
N PHE A 16 -32.43 -5.11 18.14
CA PHE A 16 -31.11 -5.52 17.68
C PHE A 16 -30.37 -4.27 17.20
N THR A 17 -29.41 -3.79 17.98
CA THR A 17 -28.43 -2.82 17.52
C THR A 17 -27.45 -3.53 16.59
N PHE A 18 -27.66 -3.41 15.28
CA PHE A 18 -26.59 -3.69 14.31
C PHE A 18 -25.67 -2.47 14.29
N SER A 19 -24.57 -2.53 15.03
CA SER A 19 -23.46 -1.61 14.85
C SER A 19 -22.69 -2.01 13.59
N SER A 20 -22.74 -1.19 12.54
CA SER A 20 -21.87 -1.37 11.37
C SER A 20 -20.43 -1.02 11.79
N MET A 21 -19.50 -1.97 11.62
CA MET A 21 -18.08 -1.70 11.76
C MET A 21 -17.65 -0.77 10.62
N ALA A 22 -16.97 0.33 10.93
CA ALA A 22 -16.22 1.05 9.91
C ALA A 22 -15.21 0.09 9.28
N ALA A 23 -15.02 0.13 7.96
CA ALA A 23 -14.00 -0.68 7.30
C ALA A 23 -12.63 -0.32 7.91
N ALA A 24 -12.04 -1.27 8.63
CA ALA A 24 -10.77 -1.08 9.32
C ALA A 24 -9.62 -1.05 8.31
N SER A 25 -8.55 -0.33 8.62
CA SER A 25 -7.33 -0.40 7.83
C SER A 25 -6.70 -1.79 7.93
N VAL A 26 -6.10 -2.25 6.84
CA VAL A 26 -5.33 -3.50 6.77
C VAL A 26 -3.86 -3.14 6.67
N THR A 27 -3.03 -3.65 7.58
CA THR A 27 -1.58 -3.43 7.55
C THR A 27 -0.86 -4.74 7.28
N PHE A 28 -0.03 -4.73 6.26
CA PHE A 28 0.96 -5.76 5.98
C PHE A 28 2.32 -5.30 6.46
N SER A 29 3.10 -6.18 7.07
CA SER A 29 4.47 -5.86 7.46
C SER A 29 5.36 -7.09 7.39
N ASP A 30 6.64 -6.88 7.07
CA ASP A 30 7.66 -7.92 7.12
C ASP A 30 8.88 -7.37 7.85
N SER A 31 9.33 -8.11 8.86
CA SER A 31 10.55 -7.86 9.63
C SER A 31 11.52 -9.04 9.56
N THR A 32 11.11 -10.11 8.88
CA THR A 32 11.88 -11.34 8.72
C THR A 32 12.57 -11.39 7.37
N PHE A 33 11.92 -10.94 6.30
CA PHE A 33 12.45 -10.95 4.93
C PHE A 33 12.83 -12.33 4.42
N ASN A 34 12.03 -13.34 4.77
CA ASN A 34 12.24 -14.70 4.31
C ASN A 34 12.00 -14.78 2.79
N LEU A 35 13.03 -15.14 2.01
CA LEU A 35 12.97 -15.14 0.55
C LEU A 35 11.89 -16.07 -0.03
N SER A 36 11.45 -17.10 0.72
CA SER A 36 10.34 -17.95 0.26
C SER A 36 9.01 -17.22 0.12
N ASP A 37 8.88 -16.08 0.80
CA ASP A 37 7.65 -15.31 0.83
C ASP A 37 7.59 -14.32 -0.34
N TYR A 38 8.66 -14.22 -1.14
CA TYR A 38 8.79 -13.28 -2.25
C TYR A 38 8.75 -13.99 -3.61
N SER A 39 7.92 -13.47 -4.51
CA SER A 39 8.04 -13.73 -5.94
C SER A 39 9.06 -12.73 -6.50
N ILE A 40 10.24 -13.25 -6.85
CA ILE A 40 11.38 -12.44 -7.29
C ILE A 40 11.49 -12.51 -8.82
N SER A 41 11.53 -11.35 -9.47
CA SER A 41 11.81 -11.23 -10.90
C SER A 41 12.94 -10.24 -11.13
N THR A 42 13.91 -10.59 -11.98
CA THR A 42 15.09 -9.77 -12.27
C THR A 42 15.24 -9.55 -13.77
N TYR A 43 15.53 -8.33 -14.18
CA TYR A 43 15.71 -7.92 -15.56
C TYR A 43 17.02 -7.15 -15.67
N GLN A 44 17.93 -7.63 -16.51
CA GLN A 44 19.25 -7.02 -16.66
C GLN A 44 19.70 -6.96 -18.13
N THR A 45 20.55 -6.00 -18.46
CA THR A 45 21.17 -5.88 -19.79
C THR A 45 22.69 -5.86 -19.70
N GLY A 46 23.33 -6.16 -20.83
CA GLY A 46 24.73 -5.84 -21.05
C GLY A 46 25.77 -6.62 -20.25
N GLY A 47 25.36 -7.68 -19.56
CA GLY A 47 26.26 -8.47 -18.69
C GLY A 47 26.29 -7.98 -17.26
N ALA A 48 25.39 -7.07 -16.86
CA ALA A 48 25.14 -6.81 -15.46
C ALA A 48 24.53 -8.06 -14.78
N ASP A 49 24.80 -8.22 -13.49
CA ASP A 49 24.30 -9.29 -12.64
C ASP A 49 23.55 -8.71 -11.44
N ILE A 50 22.42 -9.32 -11.10
CA ILE A 50 21.62 -9.01 -9.92
C ILE A 50 21.53 -10.26 -9.05
N THR A 51 21.86 -10.13 -7.77
CA THR A 51 21.66 -11.18 -6.78
C THR A 51 20.77 -10.67 -5.67
N VAL A 52 19.60 -11.30 -5.51
CA VAL A 52 18.68 -11.04 -4.41
C VAL A 52 18.95 -12.04 -3.30
N SER A 53 19.15 -11.55 -2.09
CA SER A 53 19.39 -12.36 -0.91
C SER A 53 18.72 -11.76 0.34
N GLN A 54 18.85 -12.46 1.46
CA GLN A 54 18.43 -11.99 2.78
C GLN A 54 19.69 -11.89 3.66
N THR A 55 19.79 -10.82 4.44
CA THR A 55 20.74 -10.73 5.54
C THR A 55 19.99 -10.79 6.87
N LEU A 56 20.50 -11.55 7.85
CA LEU A 56 19.82 -11.74 9.14
C LEU A 56 20.19 -10.69 10.20
N ALA A 57 21.28 -9.97 9.99
CA ALA A 57 21.80 -8.96 10.91
C ALA A 57 22.26 -7.68 10.20
N GLY A 58 21.91 -7.53 8.92
CA GLY A 58 22.35 -6.43 8.08
C GLY A 58 21.34 -5.29 7.93
N GLY A 59 20.18 -5.37 8.59
CA GLY A 59 19.14 -4.33 8.70
C GLY A 59 19.33 -3.41 9.92
N ASN A 60 18.32 -2.58 10.20
CA ASN A 60 18.28 -1.54 11.22
C ASN A 60 17.04 -1.63 12.16
N PRO A 61 17.07 -2.50 13.19
CA PRO A 61 17.97 -3.64 13.38
C PRO A 61 17.41 -4.92 12.73
N GLY A 62 18.26 -5.95 12.60
CA GLY A 62 17.81 -7.31 12.31
C GLY A 62 17.94 -7.68 10.83
N ALA A 63 16.91 -8.34 10.30
CA ALA A 63 16.94 -8.86 8.94
C ALA A 63 16.60 -7.79 7.90
N ALA A 64 17.10 -7.97 6.68
CA ALA A 64 16.76 -7.12 5.53
C ALA A 64 16.78 -7.94 4.24
N LEU A 65 15.97 -7.53 3.26
CA LEU A 65 16.23 -7.90 1.87
C LEU A 65 17.51 -7.20 1.42
N GLN A 66 18.36 -7.91 0.69
CA GLN A 66 19.59 -7.37 0.13
C GLN A 66 19.64 -7.65 -1.36
N VAL A 67 19.97 -6.63 -2.15
CA VAL A 67 20.24 -6.76 -3.57
C VAL A 67 21.67 -6.32 -3.84
N ASP A 68 22.47 -7.27 -4.31
CA ASP A 68 23.81 -7.02 -4.81
C ASP A 68 23.74 -6.90 -6.33
N THR A 69 24.21 -5.77 -6.86
CA THR A 69 24.30 -5.55 -8.30
C THR A 69 25.75 -5.39 -8.70
N HIS A 70 26.14 -6.08 -9.76
CA HIS A 70 27.44 -5.93 -10.39
C HIS A 70 27.26 -5.51 -11.84
N ILE A 71 27.98 -4.46 -12.26
CA ILE A 71 28.03 -4.01 -13.65
C ILE A 71 29.49 -4.09 -14.10
N PRO A 72 29.80 -4.93 -15.10
CA PRO A 72 31.17 -5.07 -15.57
C PRO A 72 31.62 -3.80 -16.27
N ALA A 73 32.94 -3.56 -16.25
CA ALA A 73 33.52 -2.48 -17.01
C ALA A 73 33.23 -2.65 -18.52
N SER A 74 32.73 -1.60 -19.17
CA SER A 74 32.42 -1.63 -20.60
C SER A 74 32.55 -0.25 -21.25
N SER A 75 32.37 -0.17 -22.56
CA SER A 75 32.30 1.10 -23.31
C SER A 75 31.18 1.05 -24.33
N ASN A 76 30.59 2.21 -24.64
CA ASN A 76 29.49 2.35 -25.60
C ASN A 76 28.28 1.45 -25.28
N GLN A 77 27.96 1.29 -24.00
CA GLN A 77 26.89 0.42 -23.55
C GLN A 77 25.99 1.11 -22.52
N ILE A 78 24.73 0.67 -22.49
CA ILE A 78 23.74 1.07 -21.50
C ILE A 78 23.36 -0.17 -20.69
N PHE A 79 23.37 -0.01 -19.37
CA PHE A 79 22.96 -1.03 -18.42
C PHE A 79 21.67 -0.60 -17.75
N TYR A 80 20.75 -1.54 -17.73
CA TYR A 80 19.57 -1.52 -16.90
C TYR A 80 19.62 -2.74 -16.00
N THR A 81 19.40 -2.55 -14.72
CA THR A 81 19.07 -3.61 -13.77
C THR A 81 17.77 -3.22 -13.09
N THR A 82 16.84 -4.15 -12.99
CA THR A 82 15.60 -3.95 -12.26
C THR A 82 15.18 -5.27 -11.65
N GLU A 83 14.75 -5.22 -10.41
CA GLU A 83 14.18 -6.34 -9.70
C GLU A 83 12.83 -5.96 -9.10
N TYR A 84 11.93 -6.92 -9.05
CA TYR A 84 10.62 -6.79 -8.42
C TYR A 84 10.52 -7.85 -7.33
N LEU A 85 10.37 -7.40 -6.09
CA LEU A 85 10.28 -8.24 -4.90
C LEU A 85 8.84 -8.15 -4.36
N ILE A 86 7.96 -8.97 -4.91
CA ILE A 86 6.54 -9.00 -4.52
C ILE A 86 6.35 -9.97 -3.37
N ASN A 87 5.94 -9.49 -2.19
CA ASN A 87 5.64 -10.38 -1.07
C ASN A 87 4.30 -11.08 -1.34
N THR A 88 4.35 -12.39 -1.51
CA THR A 88 3.20 -13.23 -1.88
C THR A 88 2.12 -13.28 -0.80
N THR A 89 2.44 -12.91 0.44
CA THR A 89 1.50 -12.82 1.56
C THR A 89 0.82 -11.45 1.66
N PHE A 90 1.35 -10.43 0.96
CA PHE A 90 0.78 -9.09 0.94
C PHE A 90 -0.21 -9.02 -0.20
N GLN A 91 -1.45 -9.44 0.06
CA GLN A 91 -2.53 -9.42 -0.90
C GLN A 91 -3.76 -8.76 -0.31
N TYR A 92 -4.37 -7.85 -1.07
CA TYR A 92 -5.63 -7.19 -0.71
C TYR A 92 -6.62 -7.36 -1.85
N ASP A 93 -7.82 -7.85 -1.55
CA ASP A 93 -8.92 -7.96 -2.51
C ASP A 93 -10.00 -6.90 -2.20
N PRO A 94 -10.08 -5.80 -2.96
CA PRO A 94 -11.08 -4.77 -2.73
C PRO A 94 -12.53 -5.26 -2.88
N SER A 95 -12.75 -6.34 -3.65
CA SER A 95 -14.09 -6.93 -3.81
C SER A 95 -14.55 -7.70 -2.57
N LEU A 96 -13.63 -8.11 -1.70
CA LEU A 96 -13.94 -8.85 -0.47
C LEU A 96 -13.73 -8.00 0.80
N GLN A 97 -12.77 -7.08 0.76
CA GLN A 97 -12.32 -6.30 1.93
C GLN A 97 -12.79 -4.84 1.87
N GLY A 98 -13.41 -4.42 0.77
CA GLY A 98 -13.90 -3.07 0.53
C GLY A 98 -12.97 -2.27 -0.38
N PRO A 99 -13.49 -1.32 -1.20
CA PRO A 99 -12.69 -0.46 -2.05
C PRO A 99 -11.61 0.27 -1.27
N ILE A 100 -10.42 0.42 -1.85
CA ILE A 100 -9.31 1.17 -1.26
C ILE A 100 -9.57 2.67 -1.46
N ASP A 101 -9.51 3.43 -0.37
CA ASP A 101 -9.42 4.90 -0.44
C ASP A 101 -7.98 5.34 -0.68
N SER A 102 -7.04 4.84 0.13
CA SER A 102 -5.63 5.18 0.00
C SER A 102 -4.68 4.10 0.49
N ILE A 103 -3.45 4.17 0.00
CA ILE A 103 -2.32 3.35 0.42
C ILE A 103 -1.29 4.24 1.11
N GLU A 104 -0.74 3.73 2.19
CA GLU A 104 0.48 4.22 2.81
C GLU A 104 1.53 3.10 2.76
N PHE A 105 2.79 3.47 2.55
CA PHE A 105 3.90 2.56 2.72
C PHE A 105 5.02 3.22 3.52
N THR A 106 5.78 2.37 4.21
CA THR A 106 7.03 2.75 4.85
C THR A 106 8.01 1.60 4.76
N TYR A 107 9.29 1.90 4.55
CA TYR A 107 10.40 0.97 4.70
C TYR A 107 11.67 1.76 4.99
N ASP A 108 12.65 1.12 5.60
CA ASP A 108 13.98 1.68 5.74
C ASP A 108 14.85 1.15 4.60
N ALA A 109 15.67 2.03 4.02
CA ALA A 109 16.49 1.74 2.86
C ALA A 109 17.95 2.09 3.10
N TYR A 110 18.86 1.22 2.65
CA TYR A 110 20.30 1.46 2.66
C TYR A 110 20.84 1.23 1.25
N ALA A 111 21.69 2.12 0.76
CA ALA A 111 22.32 1.98 -0.56
C ALA A 111 23.81 2.32 -0.51
N ALA A 112 24.68 1.31 -0.60
CA ALA A 112 26.11 1.50 -0.76
C ALA A 112 26.51 1.33 -2.23
N LEU A 113 27.13 2.37 -2.79
CA LEU A 113 27.49 2.44 -4.20
C LEU A 113 28.99 2.71 -4.36
N SER A 114 29.65 2.03 -5.30
CA SER A 114 31.05 2.33 -5.62
C SER A 114 31.23 3.66 -6.38
N ARG A 115 30.14 4.36 -6.73
CA ARG A 115 30.10 5.65 -7.43
C ARG A 115 28.91 6.51 -6.97
N PRO A 116 28.98 7.84 -7.13
CA PRO A 116 27.81 8.70 -6.89
C PRO A 116 26.64 8.31 -7.80
N ALA A 117 25.45 8.18 -7.25
CA ALA A 117 24.20 8.08 -8.00
C ALA A 117 23.11 8.93 -7.33
N SER A 118 22.04 9.16 -8.07
CA SER A 118 20.77 9.62 -7.52
C SER A 118 20.00 8.41 -7.01
N ASP A 119 19.39 8.54 -5.84
CA ASP A 119 18.52 7.51 -5.29
C ASP A 119 17.06 7.78 -5.65
N ALA A 120 16.26 6.73 -5.67
CA ALA A 120 14.83 6.84 -5.92
C ALA A 120 14.08 5.87 -5.03
N ILE A 121 13.03 6.39 -4.43
CA ILE A 121 12.05 5.64 -3.67
C ILE A 121 11.09 5.03 -4.66
N ALA A 122 10.76 3.76 -4.49
CA ALA A 122 9.72 3.15 -5.29
C ALA A 122 9.00 2.02 -4.54
N VAL A 123 7.73 1.85 -4.88
CA VAL A 123 6.94 0.67 -4.54
C VAL A 123 6.21 0.19 -5.77
N VAL A 124 5.86 -1.09 -5.78
CA VAL A 124 5.12 -1.69 -6.89
C VAL A 124 3.88 -2.42 -6.40
N LEU A 125 2.84 -2.35 -7.23
CA LEU A 125 1.59 -3.07 -7.09
C LEU A 125 1.45 -4.04 -8.25
N THR A 126 0.93 -5.23 -8.00
CA THR A 126 0.56 -6.19 -9.03
C THR A 126 -0.95 -6.35 -9.07
N GLN A 127 -1.56 -6.34 -10.25
CA GLN A 127 -2.99 -6.59 -10.40
C GLN A 127 -3.29 -7.06 -11.83
N GLY A 128 -4.03 -8.17 -11.98
CA GLY A 128 -4.44 -8.66 -13.30
C GLY A 128 -3.28 -9.03 -14.24
N GLY A 129 -2.10 -9.35 -13.71
CA GLY A 129 -0.89 -9.62 -14.48
C GLY A 129 -0.06 -8.38 -14.84
N ASN A 130 -0.55 -7.18 -14.51
CA ASN A 130 0.17 -5.93 -14.68
C ASN A 130 0.99 -5.58 -13.43
N ILE A 131 2.06 -4.80 -13.62
CA ILE A 131 2.83 -4.18 -12.54
C ILE A 131 2.70 -2.67 -12.66
N TYR A 132 2.32 -2.02 -11.58
CA TYR A 132 2.21 -0.57 -11.48
C TYR A 132 3.25 -0.06 -10.49
N SER A 133 3.87 1.08 -10.77
CA SER A 133 4.86 1.68 -9.88
C SER A 133 4.42 3.06 -9.42
N TYR A 134 4.74 3.35 -8.16
CA TYR A 134 4.94 4.70 -7.67
C TYR A 134 6.44 4.90 -7.50
N VAL A 135 6.99 5.98 -8.09
CA VAL A 135 8.42 6.30 -8.02
C VAL A 135 8.58 7.77 -7.63
N GLU A 136 9.33 8.03 -6.57
CA GLU A 136 9.73 9.36 -6.16
C GLU A 136 11.26 9.47 -6.19
N VAL A 137 11.79 10.33 -7.06
CA VAL A 137 13.24 10.53 -7.20
C VAL A 137 13.72 11.44 -6.06
N ILE A 138 14.58 10.93 -5.19
CA ILE A 138 15.24 11.76 -4.18
C ILE A 138 16.42 12.49 -4.82
N SER A 139 16.33 13.81 -4.89
CA SER A 139 17.44 14.63 -5.40
C SER A 139 18.52 14.79 -4.32
N GLY A 140 19.63 14.05 -4.42
CA GLY A 140 20.83 14.27 -3.59
C GLY A 140 21.88 13.17 -3.80
N PRO A 141 23.19 13.48 -3.66
CA PRO A 141 24.22 12.46 -3.68
C PRO A 141 24.22 11.71 -2.34
N THR A 142 23.59 10.54 -2.27
CA THR A 142 23.82 9.61 -1.16
C THR A 142 25.10 8.84 -1.45
N LEU A 143 26.19 9.20 -0.77
CA LEU A 143 27.17 8.17 -0.37
C LEU A 143 26.53 7.43 0.81
N GLY A 144 25.56 6.58 0.49
CA GLY A 144 24.69 5.90 1.43
C GLY A 144 25.44 4.81 2.18
N GLY A 145 25.61 5.01 3.47
CA GLY A 145 26.17 4.05 4.42
C GLY A 145 25.30 3.94 5.67
N THR A 146 24.10 4.48 5.61
CA THR A 146 23.12 4.57 6.70
C THR A 146 21.76 4.18 6.15
N PHE A 147 20.92 3.64 7.02
CA PHE A 147 19.51 3.41 6.70
C PHE A 147 18.76 4.73 6.80
N GLU A 148 17.91 4.99 5.82
CA GLU A 148 17.01 6.13 5.78
C GLU A 148 15.57 5.63 5.68
N THR A 149 14.67 6.25 6.43
CA THR A 149 13.25 5.92 6.35
C THR A 149 12.63 6.53 5.10
N VAL A 150 12.01 5.66 4.33
CA VAL A 150 11.25 5.95 3.13
C VAL A 150 9.78 5.77 3.45
N HIS A 151 8.96 6.79 3.15
CA HIS A 151 7.54 6.73 3.41
C HIS A 151 6.76 7.64 2.44
N ALA A 152 5.58 7.17 2.05
CA ALA A 152 4.53 8.01 1.47
C ALA A 152 3.16 7.53 1.94
N ALA A 153 2.22 8.47 2.12
CA ALA A 153 0.88 8.21 2.60
C ALA A 153 -0.17 8.89 1.72
N GLY A 154 -1.40 8.38 1.79
CA GLY A 154 -2.53 8.96 1.05
C GLY A 154 -2.52 8.68 -0.45
N LEU A 155 -1.70 7.72 -0.90
CA LEU A 155 -1.55 7.39 -2.31
C LEU A 155 -2.87 6.88 -2.88
N LYS A 156 -3.28 7.48 -3.99
CA LYS A 156 -4.46 7.12 -4.77
C LYS A 156 -4.05 6.28 -5.96
N ALA A 157 -5.00 5.58 -6.58
CA ALA A 157 -4.76 4.79 -7.79
C ALA A 157 -4.03 5.59 -8.88
N ALA A 158 -4.38 6.87 -9.04
CA ALA A 158 -3.79 7.77 -10.05
C ALA A 158 -2.29 8.06 -9.82
N ASP A 159 -1.76 7.84 -8.62
CA ASP A 159 -0.34 8.04 -8.31
C ASP A 159 0.53 6.89 -8.84
N PHE A 160 -0.09 5.76 -9.19
CA PHE A 160 0.58 4.60 -9.75
C PHE A 160 0.43 4.56 -11.27
N SER A 161 1.52 4.26 -11.97
CA SER A 161 1.53 4.15 -13.43
C SER A 161 1.91 2.74 -13.87
N LEU A 162 1.31 2.24 -14.95
CA LEU A 162 1.62 0.91 -15.50
C LEU A 162 3.05 0.86 -16.02
N ILE A 163 3.85 -0.12 -15.60
CA ILE A 163 5.19 -0.35 -16.17
C ILE A 163 5.05 -0.98 -17.57
N THR A 164 5.66 -0.34 -18.56
CA THR A 164 5.62 -0.78 -19.98
C THR A 164 6.91 -1.48 -20.43
N ASP A 165 8.02 -1.28 -19.71
CA ASP A 165 9.27 -2.02 -19.89
C ASP A 165 9.80 -2.48 -18.53
N LEU A 166 9.81 -3.79 -18.30
CA LEU A 166 10.25 -4.40 -17.04
C LEU A 166 11.75 -4.21 -16.75
N LYS A 167 12.53 -3.75 -17.73
CA LYS A 167 13.94 -3.37 -17.55
C LYS A 167 14.10 -1.93 -17.07
N ASN A 168 13.07 -1.11 -17.15
CA ASN A 168 13.14 0.29 -16.80
C ASN A 168 11.86 0.70 -16.07
N ILE A 169 11.92 0.73 -14.73
CA ILE A 169 10.78 1.09 -13.89
C ILE A 169 10.18 2.48 -14.18
N THR A 170 10.94 3.37 -14.80
CA THR A 170 10.45 4.72 -15.20
C THR A 170 9.78 4.74 -16.56
N ALA A 171 9.88 3.66 -17.35
CA ALA A 171 9.17 3.51 -18.61
C ALA A 171 7.73 3.07 -18.34
N VAL A 172 6.86 4.05 -18.08
CA VAL A 172 5.48 3.82 -17.66
C VAL A 172 4.44 4.40 -18.63
N ASP A 173 3.23 3.84 -18.61
CA ASP A 173 2.02 4.46 -19.13
C ASP A 173 1.26 5.12 -17.97
N PRO A 174 1.31 6.46 -17.83
CA PRO A 174 0.68 7.18 -16.73
C PRO A 174 -0.83 7.32 -16.88
N THR A 175 -1.43 6.80 -17.96
CA THR A 175 -2.88 6.79 -18.16
C THR A 175 -3.54 5.49 -17.69
N GLN A 176 -2.73 4.51 -17.31
CA GLN A 176 -3.15 3.20 -16.83
C GLN A 176 -2.81 3.09 -15.34
N HIS A 177 -3.85 2.86 -14.53
CA HIS A 177 -3.77 2.82 -13.08
C HIS A 177 -4.29 1.46 -12.56
N PRO A 178 -3.88 1.02 -11.37
CA PRO A 178 -4.53 -0.10 -10.69
C PRO A 178 -5.97 0.26 -10.34
N ASP A 179 -6.85 -0.74 -10.30
CA ASP A 179 -8.23 -0.60 -9.83
C ASP A 179 -8.29 -0.77 -8.31
N PHE A 180 -8.69 0.28 -7.60
CA PHE A 180 -8.85 0.25 -6.15
C PHE A 180 -10.24 -0.21 -5.71
N ALA A 181 -11.15 -0.49 -6.64
CA ALA A 181 -12.50 -0.98 -6.35
C ALA A 181 -12.66 -2.49 -6.59
N SER A 182 -11.78 -3.13 -7.35
CA SER A 182 -11.88 -4.58 -7.63
C SER A 182 -10.53 -5.21 -7.98
N GLY A 183 -10.46 -6.54 -7.91
CA GLY A 183 -9.30 -7.33 -8.32
C GLY A 183 -8.16 -7.33 -7.29
N VAL A 184 -7.57 -8.50 -7.05
CA VAL A 184 -6.52 -8.67 -6.04
C VAL A 184 -5.28 -7.84 -6.37
N LEU A 185 -4.87 -7.00 -5.42
CA LEU A 185 -3.60 -6.28 -5.45
C LEU A 185 -2.55 -7.05 -4.65
N GLY A 186 -1.38 -7.28 -5.24
CA GLY A 186 -0.17 -7.71 -4.53
C GLY A 186 0.81 -6.56 -4.34
N PHE A 187 1.53 -6.53 -3.22
CA PHE A 187 2.42 -5.42 -2.85
C PHE A 187 3.88 -5.84 -2.82
N GLY A 188 4.77 -4.94 -3.21
CA GLY A 188 6.21 -5.20 -3.16
C GLY A 188 7.06 -3.96 -3.30
N VAL A 189 8.36 -4.20 -3.21
CA VAL A 189 9.39 -3.19 -3.44
C VAL A 189 10.19 -3.57 -4.68
N PRO A 190 10.51 -2.61 -5.55
CA PRO A 190 11.48 -2.80 -6.59
C PRO A 190 12.86 -2.36 -6.11
N GLY A 191 13.89 -2.74 -6.86
CA GLY A 191 15.12 -1.97 -6.92
C GLY A 191 15.58 -1.87 -8.36
N PHE A 192 16.40 -0.86 -8.65
CA PHE A 192 16.82 -0.61 -10.01
C PHE A 192 18.12 0.20 -10.07
N TYR A 193 18.85 0.01 -11.16
CA TYR A 193 20.04 0.78 -11.47
C TYR A 193 20.12 1.07 -12.97
N TYR A 194 20.45 2.31 -13.30
CA TYR A 194 20.64 2.75 -14.68
C TYR A 194 22.02 3.38 -14.83
N VAL A 195 22.80 2.86 -15.77
CA VAL A 195 24.10 3.44 -16.13
C VAL A 195 24.22 3.55 -17.63
N SER A 196 24.58 4.74 -18.10
CA SER A 196 25.01 4.97 -19.48
C SER A 196 26.42 5.56 -19.48
N GLY A 197 27.29 5.06 -20.34
CA GLY A 197 28.67 5.52 -20.43
C GLY A 197 29.20 5.49 -21.85
N PHE A 198 29.10 6.62 -22.55
CA PHE A 198 29.71 6.79 -23.87
C PHE A 198 31.25 6.68 -23.81
N PHE A 199 31.88 7.20 -22.76
CA PHE A 199 33.34 7.16 -22.56
C PHE A 199 33.84 5.98 -21.73
N GLY A 200 32.96 5.03 -21.43
CA GLY A 200 33.26 3.88 -20.58
C GLY A 200 32.54 3.93 -19.24
N VAL A 201 32.08 2.76 -18.83
CA VAL A 201 31.59 2.45 -17.49
C VAL A 201 32.72 1.64 -16.82
N PRO A 202 33.27 2.08 -15.67
CA PRO A 202 34.17 1.25 -14.89
C PRO A 202 33.38 0.08 -14.28
N ASP A 203 34.08 -0.85 -13.67
CA ASP A 203 33.46 -1.88 -12.85
C ASP A 203 32.70 -1.25 -11.68
N ILE A 204 31.41 -1.57 -11.54
CA ILE A 204 30.52 -1.02 -10.50
C ILE A 204 29.95 -2.16 -9.68
N SER A 205 29.91 -1.96 -8.37
CA SER A 205 29.18 -2.82 -7.45
C SER A 205 28.31 -1.95 -6.55
N SER A 206 27.11 -2.43 -6.26
CA SER A 206 26.18 -1.80 -5.34
C SER A 206 25.52 -2.81 -4.43
N VAL A 207 25.19 -2.35 -3.23
CA VAL A 207 24.38 -3.08 -2.26
C VAL A 207 23.19 -2.20 -1.88
N LEU A 208 21.99 -2.64 -2.25
CA LEU A 208 20.74 -2.11 -1.74
C LEU A 208 20.25 -3.01 -0.60
N LYS A 209 19.71 -2.43 0.46
CA LYS A 209 18.95 -3.18 1.47
C LYS A 209 17.65 -2.48 1.79
N VAL A 210 16.64 -3.29 2.06
CA VAL A 210 15.31 -2.85 2.50
C VAL A 210 14.95 -3.60 3.78
N ASP A 211 14.58 -2.86 4.82
CA ASP A 211 14.03 -3.40 6.06
C ASP A 211 12.82 -2.59 6.57
N ASN A 212 12.23 -3.01 7.69
CA ASN A 212 11.04 -2.37 8.29
C ASN A 212 9.87 -2.12 7.30
N LEU A 213 9.66 -3.06 6.37
CA LEU A 213 8.69 -2.92 5.28
C LEU A 213 7.25 -3.02 5.80
N SER A 214 6.43 -2.03 5.48
CA SER A 214 5.01 -2.01 5.84
C SER A 214 4.17 -1.32 4.77
N PHE A 215 2.98 -1.87 4.52
CA PHE A 215 1.91 -1.27 3.71
C PHE A 215 0.64 -1.17 4.54
N THR A 216 0.03 0.00 4.60
CA THR A 216 -1.26 0.22 5.27
C THR A 216 -2.30 0.63 4.24
N ILE A 217 -3.37 -0.15 4.15
CA ILE A 217 -4.47 0.02 3.20
C ILE A 217 -5.67 0.58 3.96
N SER A 218 -6.09 1.79 3.58
CA SER A 218 -7.29 2.42 4.13
C SER A 218 -8.46 2.17 3.18
N ALA A 219 -9.47 1.42 3.63
CA ALA A 219 -10.67 1.16 2.86
C ALA A 219 -11.65 2.37 2.90
N VAL A 220 -12.42 2.55 1.83
CA VAL A 220 -13.53 3.52 1.77
C VAL A 220 -14.59 3.10 2.78
N PRO A 221 -15.02 3.99 3.70
CA PRO A 221 -16.12 3.68 4.62
C PRO A 221 -17.39 3.35 3.83
N GLU A 222 -18.03 2.22 4.15
CA GLU A 222 -19.19 1.77 3.38
C GLU A 222 -20.30 2.83 3.34
N PRO A 223 -20.97 3.05 2.18
CA PRO A 223 -22.06 4.02 2.05
C PRO A 223 -23.18 3.81 3.07
N GLU A 224 -23.43 2.55 3.44
CA GLU A 224 -24.43 2.18 4.44
C GLU A 224 -24.11 2.75 5.83
N THR A 225 -22.84 2.97 6.16
CA THR A 225 -22.45 3.61 7.42
C THR A 225 -22.96 5.05 7.48
N TYR A 226 -22.88 5.78 6.37
CA TYR A 226 -23.46 7.14 6.29
C TYR A 226 -24.98 7.10 6.31
N ALA A 227 -25.59 6.15 5.60
CA ALA A 227 -27.05 5.98 5.59
C ALA A 227 -27.58 5.62 6.99
N MET A 228 -26.92 4.73 7.72
CA MET A 228 -27.26 4.32 9.07
C MET A 228 -26.99 5.43 10.09
N LEU A 229 -25.92 6.20 9.94
CA LEU A 229 -25.69 7.40 10.75
C LEU A 229 -26.81 8.42 10.55
N VAL A 230 -27.16 8.74 9.30
CA VAL A 230 -28.25 9.67 8.99
C VAL A 230 -29.59 9.12 9.48
N ALA A 231 -29.87 7.83 9.29
CA ALA A 231 -31.08 7.20 9.80
C ALA A 231 -31.14 7.24 11.33
N GLY A 232 -30.03 6.96 12.01
CA GLY A 232 -29.90 7.05 13.47
C GLY A 232 -30.15 8.47 13.98
N LEU A 233 -29.52 9.48 13.36
CA LEU A 233 -29.73 10.88 13.70
C LEU A 233 -31.17 11.34 13.42
N GLY A 234 -31.76 10.89 12.31
CA GLY A 234 -33.16 11.13 11.96
C GLY A 234 -34.12 10.57 13.01
N LEU A 235 -33.87 9.35 13.49
CA LEU A 235 -34.66 8.72 14.54
C LEU A 235 -34.56 9.48 15.88
N VAL A 236 -33.35 9.88 16.29
CA VAL A 236 -33.14 10.67 17.52
C VAL A 236 -33.85 12.03 17.43
N GLY A 237 -33.73 12.73 16.30
CA GLY A 237 -34.43 14.00 16.06
C GLY A 237 -35.95 13.85 16.12
N PHE A 238 -36.50 12.78 15.52
CA PHE A 238 -37.93 12.48 15.56
C PHE A 238 -38.44 12.21 17.00
N LEU A 239 -37.68 11.41 17.78
CA LEU A 239 -38.02 11.12 19.17
C LEU A 239 -37.94 12.38 20.06
N GLY A 240 -36.96 13.27 19.81
CA GLY A 240 -36.85 14.57 20.49
C GLY A 240 -38.04 15.47 20.22
N ARG A 241 -38.54 15.52 18.98
CA ARG A 241 -39.72 16.32 18.60
C ARG A 241 -41.00 15.88 19.32
N ARG A 242 -41.22 14.58 19.50
CA ARG A 242 -42.39 14.05 20.22
C ARG A 242 -42.40 14.45 21.70
N LYS A 243 -41.25 14.49 22.37
CA LYS A 243 -41.17 14.89 23.79
C LYS A 243 -41.53 16.37 24.01
N ASN A 244 -41.18 17.25 23.08
CA ASN A 244 -41.51 18.68 23.20
C ASN A 244 -43.00 18.99 22.97
N GLN A 245 -43.72 18.18 22.19
CA GLN A 245 -45.17 18.36 22.00
C GLN A 245 -45.98 18.04 23.26
N HIS A 246 -45.49 17.15 24.13
CA HIS A 246 -46.15 16.84 25.41
C HIS A 246 -45.92 17.90 26.50
N ARG A 247 -44.80 18.65 26.50
CA ARG A 247 -44.54 19.73 27.48
C ARG A 247 -45.31 21.02 27.18
N SER A 248 -45.68 21.25 25.92
CA SER A 248 -46.43 22.46 25.53
C SER A 248 -47.92 22.40 25.90
N SER A 249 -48.49 21.20 26.07
CA SER A 249 -49.87 21.04 26.54
C SER A 249 -50.03 21.17 28.07
N GLU A 250 -48.93 21.13 28.83
CA GLU A 250 -48.94 21.23 30.29
C GLU A 250 -48.84 22.68 30.81
N LYS A 251 -48.57 23.65 29.94
CA LYS A 251 -48.50 25.09 30.28
C LYS A 251 -49.78 25.89 29.95
N LEU A 252 -50.84 25.19 29.53
CA LEU A 252 -52.13 25.80 29.14
C LEU A 252 -53.29 25.40 30.08
N SER A 253 -53.00 24.82 31.24
CA SER A 253 -53.93 24.66 32.38
C SER A 253 -53.43 25.44 33.58
#